data_AF-G5SS92-F1
#
_entry.id   AF-G5SS92-F1
#
_cell.length_a   1.000
_cell.length_b   1.000
_cell.length_c   1.000
_cell.angle_alpha   90.00
_cell.angle_beta   90.00
_cell.angle_gamma   90.00
#
_symmetry.space_group_name_H-M   'P 1'
#
loop_
_entity.id
_entity.type
_entity.pdbx_description
1 polymer ?
#
loop_
_entity_poly.entity_id
_entity_poly.type
_entity_poly.pdbx_seq_one_letter_code
_entity_poly.pdbx_strand_id
1 'polypeptide(L)'
;MQTRQLDFKFYATLLDAFTGYLKSDAIYERYWGFSENPPHTPEEFREKQFQSLIDTINRVPFDSEAADKGTAFNEAVDCLIENRPPVGMQFIKVYEGGKIACSSFKPGKEEKVVELMAAYNSRAFLFPMPLLKEFANYYKGALTQQFVQAVLPTCFGNVLLYGYIDELMPMSIHDIKTTGSYYVGKFKDHWQHVVYPYCLMQNGSDVRQFEYNVTDFRQTYTESYTFVPERDIPILTSHCEELIRFLNDNRDLITNKKIFAEDE
;
A
#
# COMPACT_ATOMS: atom_id res chain seq x y z
N MET A 1 -28.87 6.24 -13.41
CA MET A 1 -28.33 5.96 -12.06
C MET A 1 -28.37 7.26 -11.29
N GLN A 2 -29.12 7.35 -10.19
CA GLN A 2 -29.01 8.48 -9.28
C GLN A 2 -27.57 8.48 -8.73
N THR A 3 -26.83 9.56 -8.98
CA THR A 3 -25.56 9.82 -8.32
C THR A 3 -25.86 9.90 -6.82
N ARG A 4 -25.49 8.86 -6.06
CA ARG A 4 -25.57 8.91 -4.61
C ARG A 4 -24.64 10.02 -4.15
N GLN A 5 -25.16 10.96 -3.37
CA GLN A 5 -24.34 11.99 -2.75
C GLN A 5 -23.29 11.31 -1.88
N LEU A 6 -22.02 11.69 -2.08
CA LEU A 6 -20.89 11.21 -1.29
C LEU A 6 -20.72 12.13 -0.08
N ASP A 7 -20.48 11.54 1.08
CA ASP A 7 -20.28 12.27 2.33
C ASP A 7 -18.83 12.16 2.82
N PHE A 8 -18.15 11.06 2.45
CA PHE A 8 -16.76 10.82 2.83
C PHE A 8 -15.96 10.15 1.71
N LYS A 9 -14.63 10.29 1.74
CA LYS A 9 -13.69 9.64 0.81
C LYS A 9 -12.53 8.99 1.56
N PHE A 10 -12.45 7.66 1.59
CA PHE A 10 -11.38 6.92 2.26
C PHE A 10 -10.58 6.07 1.27
N TYR A 11 -9.25 6.18 1.32
CA TYR A 11 -8.37 5.27 0.61
C TYR A 11 -7.93 4.11 1.51
N ALA A 12 -7.63 2.94 0.94
CA ALA A 12 -7.37 1.74 1.73
C ALA A 12 -6.29 1.93 2.83
N THR A 13 -5.16 2.57 2.51
CA THR A 13 -4.08 2.78 3.48
C THR A 13 -4.39 3.84 4.56
N LEU A 14 -5.45 4.66 4.39
CA LEU A 14 -5.96 5.50 5.48
C LEU A 14 -6.60 4.63 6.57
N LEU A 15 -7.29 3.56 6.17
CA LEU A 15 -7.89 2.62 7.12
C LEU A 15 -6.80 1.87 7.89
N ASP A 16 -5.66 1.59 7.25
CA ASP A 16 -4.47 1.03 7.91
C ASP A 16 -3.92 1.98 8.99
N ALA A 17 -3.78 3.27 8.65
CA ALA A 17 -3.34 4.29 9.61
C ALA A 17 -4.30 4.40 10.80
N PHE A 18 -5.61 4.35 10.55
CA PHE A 18 -6.61 4.36 11.63
C PHE A 18 -6.52 3.10 12.49
N THR A 19 -6.35 1.92 11.89
CA THR A 19 -6.09 0.67 12.64
C THR A 19 -4.81 0.75 13.47
N GLY A 20 -3.75 1.39 12.96
CA GLY A 20 -2.52 1.65 13.69
C GLY A 20 -2.76 2.48 14.97
N TYR A 21 -3.58 3.53 14.86
CA TYR A 21 -4.01 4.31 16.02
C TYR A 21 -4.83 3.49 17.02
N LEU A 22 -5.85 2.76 16.56
CA LEU A 22 -6.69 1.92 17.44
C LEU A 22 -5.90 0.82 18.16
N LYS A 23 -4.81 0.34 17.55
CA LYS A 23 -3.95 -0.72 18.08
C LYS A 23 -2.65 -0.20 18.68
N SER A 24 -2.58 1.08 19.05
CA SER A 24 -1.37 1.71 19.61
C SER A 24 -0.74 0.87 20.73
N ASP A 25 -1.56 0.38 21.66
CA ASP A 25 -1.10 -0.32 22.85
C ASP A 25 -0.53 -1.69 22.48
N ALA A 26 -1.19 -2.42 21.59
CA ALA A 26 -0.72 -3.72 21.10
C ALA A 26 0.57 -3.59 20.27
N ILE A 27 0.70 -2.50 19.50
CA ILE A 27 1.93 -2.19 18.75
C ILE A 27 3.05 -1.85 19.73
N TYR A 28 2.78 -1.02 20.74
CA TYR A 28 3.76 -0.65 21.75
C TYR A 28 4.31 -1.89 22.48
N GLU A 29 3.42 -2.74 23.00
CA GLU A 29 3.77 -3.97 23.70
C GLU A 29 4.65 -4.90 22.84
N ARG A 30 4.34 -4.99 21.55
CA ARG A 30 5.11 -5.82 20.63
C ARG A 30 6.57 -5.39 20.48
N TYR A 31 6.82 -4.08 20.39
CA TYR A 31 8.15 -3.54 20.14
C TYR A 31 8.92 -3.26 21.45
N TRP A 32 8.20 -2.90 22.51
CA TRP A 32 8.81 -2.34 23.73
C TRP A 32 8.28 -2.95 25.04
N GLY A 33 7.33 -3.88 25.02
CA GLY A 33 6.76 -4.49 26.25
C GLY A 33 7.80 -5.21 27.13
N PHE A 34 8.89 -5.69 26.54
CA PHE A 34 10.03 -6.30 27.25
C PHE A 34 11.30 -5.44 27.23
N SER A 35 11.20 -4.17 26.83
CA SER A 35 12.34 -3.27 26.79
C SER A 35 12.59 -2.67 28.18
N GLU A 36 13.84 -2.75 28.66
CA GLU A 36 14.22 -2.10 29.93
C GLU A 36 14.28 -0.57 29.83
N ASN A 37 14.46 -0.04 28.61
CA ASN A 37 14.54 1.40 28.33
C ASN A 37 13.81 1.73 27.02
N PRO A 38 12.46 1.74 27.03
CA PRO A 38 11.69 2.10 25.86
C PRO A 38 11.91 3.58 25.49
N PRO A 39 11.87 3.95 24.20
CA PRO A 39 12.10 5.32 23.75
C PRO A 39 10.96 6.28 24.14
N HIS A 40 9.76 5.75 24.37
CA HIS A 40 8.52 6.48 24.72
C HIS A 40 7.77 5.70 25.79
N THR A 41 6.89 6.37 26.54
CA THR A 41 5.85 5.67 27.32
C THR A 41 4.70 5.18 26.42
N PRO A 42 3.84 4.26 26.88
CA PRO A 42 2.63 3.88 26.13
C PRO A 42 1.75 5.08 25.75
N GLU A 43 1.57 6.02 26.67
CA GLU A 43 0.77 7.23 26.45
C GLU A 43 1.39 8.15 25.38
N GLU A 44 2.70 8.41 25.48
CA GLU A 44 3.44 9.20 24.50
C GLU A 44 3.39 8.54 23.11
N PHE A 45 3.49 7.21 23.05
CA PHE A 45 3.37 6.48 21.80
C PHE A 45 1.97 6.61 21.20
N ARG A 46 0.92 6.52 22.01
CA ARG A 46 -0.46 6.72 21.56
C ARG A 46 -0.70 8.14 21.04
N GLU A 47 -0.17 9.16 21.71
CA GLU A 47 -0.24 10.55 21.23
C GLU A 47 0.47 10.72 19.88
N LYS A 48 1.61 10.06 19.69
CA LYS A 48 2.30 10.03 18.39
C LYS A 48 1.47 9.33 17.31
N GLN A 49 0.82 8.21 17.61
CA GLN A 49 -0.07 7.54 16.66
C GLN A 49 -1.28 8.42 16.31
N PHE A 50 -1.84 9.14 17.28
CA PHE A 50 -2.90 10.12 17.05
C PHE A 50 -2.45 11.22 16.09
N GLN A 51 -1.30 11.87 16.37
CA GLN A 51 -0.78 12.92 15.50
C GLN A 51 -0.46 12.38 14.09
N SER A 52 0.13 11.19 14.00
CA SER A 52 0.42 10.53 12.73
C SER A 52 -0.85 10.27 11.90
N LEU A 53 -1.96 9.91 12.54
CA LEU A 53 -3.25 9.74 11.88
C LEU A 53 -3.81 11.09 11.39
N ILE A 54 -3.76 12.14 12.22
CA ILE A 54 -4.18 13.49 11.83
C ILE A 54 -3.36 14.01 10.63
N ASP A 55 -2.05 13.84 10.67
CA ASP A 55 -1.14 14.22 9.58
C ASP A 55 -1.46 13.44 8.29
N THR A 56 -1.76 12.15 8.42
CA THR A 56 -2.18 11.28 7.29
C THR A 56 -3.48 11.78 6.66
N ILE A 57 -4.50 12.05 7.48
CA ILE A 57 -5.79 12.61 7.04
C ILE A 57 -5.57 13.95 6.31
N ASN A 58 -4.72 14.80 6.88
CA ASN A 58 -4.39 16.12 6.35
C ASN A 58 -3.43 16.08 5.14
N ARG A 59 -2.95 14.89 4.73
CA ARG A 59 -1.97 14.69 3.66
C ARG A 59 -0.71 15.52 3.86
N VAL A 60 -0.25 15.62 5.10
CA VAL A 60 1.05 16.22 5.41
C VAL A 60 2.12 15.40 4.67
N PRO A 61 3.01 16.05 3.88
CA PRO A 61 4.08 15.33 3.19
C PRO A 61 4.93 14.53 4.18
N PHE A 62 5.13 13.25 3.87
CA PHE A 62 5.90 12.33 4.69
C PHE A 62 7.11 11.85 3.88
N ASP A 63 8.30 12.00 4.46
CA ASP A 63 9.56 11.55 3.87
C ASP A 63 10.02 10.25 4.53
N SER A 64 10.09 9.17 3.75
CA SER A 64 10.52 7.87 4.24
C SER A 64 11.27 7.10 3.17
N GLU A 65 12.53 6.80 3.47
CA GLU A 65 13.38 5.95 2.63
C GLU A 65 12.74 4.59 2.38
N ALA A 66 12.07 4.01 3.37
CA ALA A 66 11.42 2.71 3.22
C ALA A 66 10.22 2.78 2.25
N ALA A 67 9.43 3.85 2.31
CA ALA A 67 8.30 4.06 1.40
C ALA A 67 8.79 4.33 -0.04
N ASP A 68 9.84 5.14 -0.19
CA ASP A 68 10.47 5.41 -1.49
C ASP A 68 11.08 4.15 -2.09
N LYS A 69 11.75 3.32 -1.28
CA LYS A 69 12.32 2.05 -1.73
C LYS A 69 11.24 1.09 -2.20
N GLY A 70 10.12 1.00 -1.48
CA GLY A 70 8.96 0.21 -1.90
C GLY A 70 8.37 0.69 -3.22
N THR A 71 8.19 2.00 -3.37
CA THR A 71 7.70 2.63 -4.61
C THR A 71 8.62 2.34 -5.80
N ALA A 72 9.94 2.52 -5.61
CA ALA A 72 10.93 2.25 -6.64
C ALA A 72 11.01 0.76 -7.02
N PHE A 73 10.80 -0.13 -6.05
CA PHE A 73 10.77 -1.58 -6.30
C PHE A 73 9.53 -1.98 -7.11
N ASN A 74 8.36 -1.47 -6.75
CA ASN A 74 7.10 -1.72 -7.46
C ASN A 74 7.20 -1.25 -8.93
N GLU A 75 7.61 0.01 -9.15
CA GLU A 75 7.81 0.55 -10.51
C GLU A 75 8.85 -0.24 -11.32
N ALA A 76 9.88 -0.80 -10.68
CA ALA A 76 10.86 -1.65 -11.35
C ALA A 76 10.26 -2.99 -11.81
N VAL A 77 9.34 -3.56 -11.04
CA VAL A 77 8.58 -4.76 -11.41
C VAL A 77 7.61 -4.44 -12.56
N ASP A 78 6.83 -3.36 -12.45
CA ASP A 78 5.89 -2.90 -13.48
C ASP A 78 6.60 -2.67 -14.83
N CYS A 79 7.74 -1.98 -14.82
CA CYS A 79 8.54 -1.73 -16.02
C CYS A 79 8.99 -3.02 -16.72
N LEU A 80 9.27 -4.09 -15.96
CA LEU A 80 9.65 -5.39 -16.50
C LEU A 80 8.45 -6.13 -17.10
N ILE A 81 7.27 -6.02 -16.48
CA ILE A 81 6.03 -6.65 -16.96
C ILE A 81 5.57 -5.97 -18.26
N GLU A 82 5.50 -4.64 -18.26
CA GLU A 82 4.96 -3.84 -19.36
C GLU A 82 5.99 -3.53 -20.45
N ASN A 83 7.26 -3.82 -20.21
CA ASN A 83 8.36 -3.55 -21.13
C ASN A 83 8.43 -2.05 -21.51
N ARG A 84 8.33 -1.17 -20.51
CA ARG A 84 8.30 0.29 -20.64
C ARG A 84 9.43 0.97 -19.85
N PRO A 85 9.78 2.23 -20.16
CA PRO A 85 10.68 3.02 -19.29
C PRO A 85 10.00 3.41 -17.97
N PRO A 86 10.80 3.74 -16.92
CA PRO A 86 10.27 4.22 -15.66
C PRO A 86 9.61 5.60 -15.77
N VAL A 87 8.62 5.83 -14.91
CA VAL A 87 7.91 7.10 -14.75
C VAL A 87 8.27 7.71 -13.39
N GLY A 88 8.65 8.99 -13.37
CA GLY A 88 8.97 9.71 -12.13
C GLY A 88 10.30 9.33 -11.45
N MET A 89 11.07 8.39 -12.02
CA MET A 89 12.38 7.98 -11.52
C MET A 89 13.34 7.58 -12.64
N GLN A 90 14.62 7.37 -12.32
CA GLN A 90 15.63 6.94 -13.29
C GLN A 90 16.18 5.56 -12.96
N PHE A 91 16.26 4.69 -13.97
CA PHE A 91 16.86 3.37 -13.84
C PHE A 91 18.21 3.29 -14.55
N ILE A 92 19.19 2.75 -13.83
CA ILE A 92 20.55 2.56 -14.28
C ILE A 92 20.90 1.07 -14.17
N LYS A 93 21.32 0.47 -15.28
CA LYS A 93 21.65 -0.96 -15.32
C LYS A 93 23.08 -1.18 -14.85
N VAL A 94 23.25 -2.16 -13.96
CA VAL A 94 24.56 -2.63 -13.49
C VAL A 94 24.80 -4.03 -14.03
N TYR A 95 25.88 -4.17 -14.78
CA TYR A 95 26.27 -5.43 -15.41
C TYR A 95 27.33 -6.17 -14.60
N GLU A 96 27.44 -7.47 -14.85
CA GLU A 96 28.51 -8.30 -14.30
C GLU A 96 29.89 -7.67 -14.54
N GLY A 97 30.70 -7.53 -13.49
CA GLY A 97 31.98 -6.80 -13.52
C GLY A 97 31.87 -5.29 -13.23
N GLY A 98 30.71 -4.79 -12.80
CA GLY A 98 30.54 -3.42 -12.30
C GLY A 98 30.41 -2.35 -13.38
N LYS A 99 30.21 -2.73 -14.65
CA LYS A 99 29.93 -1.77 -15.71
C LYS A 99 28.54 -1.16 -15.50
N ILE A 100 28.44 0.14 -15.69
CA ILE A 100 27.20 0.91 -15.52
C ILE A 100 26.79 1.47 -16.88
N ALA A 101 25.55 1.25 -17.30
CA ALA A 101 25.00 1.92 -18.49
C ALA A 101 23.75 2.74 -18.14
N CYS A 102 23.82 4.04 -18.43
CA CYS A 102 22.72 5.00 -18.36
C CYS A 102 22.03 5.11 -19.72
N SER A 103 21.60 3.98 -20.31
CA SER A 103 20.99 3.97 -21.64
C SER A 103 19.53 3.52 -21.61
N SER A 104 18.74 4.07 -22.54
CA SER A 104 17.34 3.72 -22.77
C SER A 104 17.21 2.21 -23.01
N PHE A 105 16.31 1.58 -22.27
CA PHE A 105 16.05 0.15 -22.31
C PHE A 105 15.88 -0.36 -23.76
N LYS A 106 16.78 -1.25 -24.22
CA LYS A 106 16.59 -2.07 -25.42
C LYS A 106 16.89 -3.53 -25.08
N PRO A 107 15.96 -4.48 -25.32
CA PRO A 107 16.26 -5.90 -25.22
C PRO A 107 17.10 -6.35 -26.44
N GLY A 108 18.39 -6.65 -26.23
CA GLY A 108 19.25 -7.23 -27.26
C GLY A 108 20.74 -7.32 -26.87
N LYS A 109 21.29 -8.54 -26.94
CA LYS A 109 22.67 -9.03 -26.65
C LYS A 109 23.26 -8.71 -25.26
N GLU A 110 22.84 -9.54 -24.30
CA GLU A 110 23.65 -10.27 -23.30
C GLU A 110 24.97 -9.64 -22.80
N GLU A 111 24.90 -8.48 -22.17
CA GLU A 111 25.63 -8.34 -20.91
C GLU A 111 24.63 -8.69 -19.79
N LYS A 112 25.00 -9.64 -18.93
CA LYS A 112 24.14 -10.12 -17.83
C LYS A 112 23.98 -8.97 -16.83
N VAL A 113 22.85 -8.28 -16.89
CA VAL A 113 22.47 -7.28 -15.88
C VAL A 113 22.28 -8.04 -14.57
N VAL A 114 23.07 -7.68 -13.57
CA VAL A 114 23.04 -8.31 -12.24
C VAL A 114 22.17 -7.52 -11.28
N GLU A 115 22.14 -6.20 -11.41
CA GLU A 115 21.39 -5.30 -10.54
C GLU A 115 20.79 -4.12 -11.34
N LEU A 116 19.72 -3.56 -10.80
CA LEU A 116 19.09 -2.34 -11.26
C LEU A 116 19.23 -1.28 -10.16
N MET A 117 19.81 -0.14 -10.49
CA MET A 117 19.84 1.02 -9.60
C MET A 117 18.69 1.95 -9.95
N ALA A 118 17.80 2.20 -8.99
CA ALA A 118 16.70 3.14 -9.10
C ALA A 118 17.03 4.44 -8.35
N ALA A 119 17.09 5.56 -9.06
CA ALA A 119 17.25 6.89 -8.49
C ALA A 119 15.88 7.59 -8.40
N TYR A 120 15.43 7.85 -7.17
CA TYR A 120 14.10 8.39 -6.85
C TYR A 120 14.19 9.27 -5.59
N ASN A 121 13.53 10.44 -5.57
CA ASN A 121 13.51 11.37 -4.42
C ASN A 121 14.89 11.64 -3.78
N SER A 122 15.91 11.90 -4.60
CA SER A 122 17.31 12.12 -4.15
C SER A 122 17.96 10.92 -3.44
N ARG A 123 17.36 9.73 -3.54
CA ARG A 123 17.88 8.46 -3.03
C ARG A 123 18.20 7.53 -4.20
N ALA A 124 19.08 6.56 -3.95
CA ALA A 124 19.42 5.52 -4.91
C ALA A 124 19.25 4.14 -4.25
N PHE A 125 18.51 3.25 -4.89
CA PHE A 125 18.24 1.91 -4.41
C PHE A 125 18.78 0.88 -5.39
N LEU A 126 19.50 -0.12 -4.89
CA LEU A 126 19.99 -1.24 -5.68
C LEU A 126 19.07 -2.44 -5.48
N PHE A 127 18.58 -3.00 -6.59
CA PHE A 127 17.73 -4.17 -6.61
C PHE A 127 18.38 -5.30 -7.41
N PRO A 128 18.51 -6.51 -6.85
CA PRO A 128 18.99 -7.68 -7.59
C PRO A 128 18.06 -8.01 -8.76
N MET A 129 18.60 -8.14 -9.97
CA MET A 129 17.82 -8.54 -11.14
C MET A 129 17.10 -9.90 -11.00
N PRO A 130 17.67 -10.92 -10.31
CA PRO A 130 16.94 -12.16 -10.05
C PRO A 130 15.64 -11.94 -9.27
N LEU A 131 15.67 -11.09 -8.25
CA LEU A 131 14.49 -10.76 -7.42
C LEU A 131 13.44 -10.02 -8.24
N LEU A 132 13.84 -9.00 -9.01
CA LEU A 132 12.91 -8.27 -9.87
C LEU A 132 12.25 -9.19 -10.91
N LYS A 133 13.03 -10.10 -11.50
CA LYS A 133 12.50 -11.09 -12.46
C LYS A 133 11.59 -12.11 -11.79
N GLU A 134 11.84 -12.50 -10.55
CA GLU A 134 10.95 -13.39 -9.79
C GLU A 134 9.55 -12.79 -9.69
N PHE A 135 9.44 -11.54 -9.19
CA PHE A 135 8.17 -10.82 -9.10
C PHE A 135 7.54 -10.59 -10.48
N ALA A 136 8.29 -10.05 -11.45
CA ALA A 136 7.75 -9.78 -12.79
C ALA A 136 7.25 -11.04 -13.53
N ASN A 137 7.90 -12.19 -13.33
CA ASN A 137 7.44 -13.45 -13.92
C ASN A 137 6.18 -13.98 -13.21
N TYR A 138 6.04 -13.74 -11.91
CA TYR A 138 4.86 -14.14 -11.14
C TYR A 138 3.60 -13.41 -11.63
N TYR A 139 3.72 -12.13 -11.97
CA TYR A 139 2.63 -11.28 -12.48
C TYR A 139 2.54 -11.23 -14.00
N LYS A 140 3.04 -12.24 -14.70
CA LYS A 140 3.04 -12.22 -16.16
C LYS A 140 1.61 -12.14 -16.71
N GLY A 141 1.29 -11.00 -17.33
CA GLY A 141 -0.04 -10.72 -17.89
C GLY A 141 -1.00 -10.01 -16.94
N ALA A 142 -0.52 -9.55 -15.78
CA ALA A 142 -1.27 -8.69 -14.88
C ALA A 142 -1.58 -7.33 -15.53
N LEU A 143 -2.65 -6.71 -15.06
CA LEU A 143 -2.87 -5.28 -15.25
C LEU A 143 -2.22 -4.55 -14.07
N THR A 144 -1.17 -3.76 -14.36
CA THR A 144 -0.45 -3.02 -13.31
C THR A 144 -1.23 -1.76 -12.91
N GLN A 145 -1.07 -1.29 -11.67
CA GLN A 145 -1.50 0.03 -11.17
C GLN A 145 -2.99 0.36 -11.45
N GLN A 146 -3.89 -0.60 -11.20
CA GLN A 146 -5.31 -0.44 -11.50
C GLN A 146 -6.03 0.38 -10.42
N PHE A 147 -6.55 1.55 -10.81
CA PHE A 147 -7.42 2.33 -9.93
C PHE A 147 -8.78 1.66 -9.75
N VAL A 148 -9.20 1.50 -8.50
CA VAL A 148 -10.52 0.97 -8.14
C VAL A 148 -11.21 1.87 -7.14
N GLN A 149 -12.54 1.95 -7.25
CA GLN A 149 -13.37 2.65 -6.28
C GLN A 149 -14.79 2.07 -6.22
N ALA A 150 -15.44 2.20 -5.07
CA ALA A 150 -16.85 1.88 -4.90
C ALA A 150 -17.46 2.64 -3.73
N VAL A 151 -18.78 2.79 -3.74
CA VAL A 151 -19.52 3.46 -2.67
C VAL A 151 -19.99 2.46 -1.63
N LEU A 152 -19.55 2.63 -0.39
CA LEU A 152 -20.04 1.91 0.79
C LEU A 152 -21.06 2.74 1.56
N PRO A 153 -22.34 2.31 1.65
CA PRO A 153 -23.32 2.94 2.53
C PRO A 153 -23.00 2.67 4.01
N THR A 154 -23.10 3.69 4.85
CA THR A 154 -22.97 3.60 6.32
C THR A 154 -24.15 4.28 7.00
N CYS A 155 -24.27 4.16 8.33
CA CYS A 155 -25.29 4.92 9.08
C CYS A 155 -25.03 6.44 9.13
N PHE A 156 -23.84 6.91 8.74
CA PHE A 156 -23.48 8.33 8.72
C PHE A 156 -23.43 8.94 7.31
N GLY A 157 -23.76 8.18 6.27
CA GLY A 157 -23.68 8.61 4.88
C GLY A 157 -22.89 7.65 4.00
N ASN A 158 -22.70 8.03 2.74
CA ASN A 158 -21.98 7.24 1.75
C ASN A 158 -20.48 7.54 1.79
N VAL A 159 -19.68 6.49 1.88
CA VAL A 159 -18.22 6.54 1.82
C VAL A 159 -17.77 6.09 0.44
N LEU A 160 -17.02 6.93 -0.28
CA LEU A 160 -16.26 6.48 -1.44
C LEU A 160 -14.98 5.79 -0.96
N LEU A 161 -14.91 4.47 -1.14
CA LEU A 161 -13.69 3.70 -0.95
C LEU A 161 -12.90 3.66 -2.24
N TYR A 162 -11.59 3.85 -2.17
CA TYR A 162 -10.74 3.82 -3.36
C TYR A 162 -9.29 3.41 -3.09
N GLY A 163 -8.55 3.10 -4.15
CA GLY A 163 -7.12 2.83 -4.10
C GLY A 163 -6.57 2.37 -5.44
N TYR A 164 -5.30 1.98 -5.44
CA TYR A 164 -4.60 1.41 -6.58
C TYR A 164 -4.18 -0.01 -6.23
N ILE A 165 -4.64 -0.96 -7.04
CA ILE A 165 -4.16 -2.34 -7.02
C ILE A 165 -2.81 -2.35 -7.74
N ASP A 166 -1.78 -2.93 -7.12
CA ASP A 166 -0.48 -3.07 -7.79
C ASP A 166 -0.63 -3.97 -9.00
N GLU A 167 -1.12 -5.19 -8.82
CA GLU A 167 -1.20 -6.18 -9.89
C GLU A 167 -2.55 -6.91 -9.86
N LEU A 168 -3.36 -6.70 -10.90
CA LEU A 168 -4.65 -7.39 -11.05
C LEU A 168 -4.51 -8.55 -12.04
N MET A 169 -4.68 -9.77 -11.52
CA MET A 169 -4.74 -11.01 -12.29
C MET A 169 -6.20 -11.46 -12.48
N PRO A 170 -6.49 -12.36 -13.44
CA PRO A 170 -7.88 -12.76 -13.73
C PRO A 170 -8.68 -13.30 -12.53
N MET A 171 -8.01 -13.92 -11.56
CA MET A 171 -8.65 -14.59 -10.42
C MET A 171 -8.16 -14.08 -9.06
N SER A 172 -7.22 -13.13 -9.03
CA SER A 172 -6.57 -12.67 -7.80
C SER A 172 -6.06 -11.24 -7.90
N ILE A 173 -6.05 -10.57 -6.77
CA ILE A 173 -5.49 -9.23 -6.56
C ILE A 173 -4.15 -9.42 -5.85
N HIS A 174 -3.13 -8.72 -6.28
CA HIS A 174 -1.82 -8.79 -5.64
C HIS A 174 -1.33 -7.40 -5.27
N ASP A 175 -0.63 -7.34 -4.14
CA ASP A 175 -0.01 -6.13 -3.61
C ASP A 175 1.43 -6.45 -3.18
N ILE A 176 2.37 -5.67 -3.68
CA ILE A 176 3.80 -5.85 -3.43
C ILE A 176 4.17 -5.12 -2.16
N LYS A 177 4.74 -5.85 -1.19
CA LYS A 177 5.23 -5.28 0.06
C LYS A 177 6.73 -5.44 0.22
N THR A 178 7.41 -4.34 0.54
CA THR A 178 8.81 -4.38 0.99
C THR A 178 8.88 -4.11 2.49
N THR A 179 9.73 -4.84 3.21
CA THR A 179 9.88 -4.65 4.67
C THR A 179 11.31 -4.88 5.13
N GLY A 180 11.74 -4.26 6.23
CA GLY A 180 13.05 -4.57 6.83
C GLY A 180 13.11 -5.93 7.53
N SER A 181 11.96 -6.48 7.92
CA SER A 181 11.83 -7.79 8.55
C SER A 181 10.41 -8.31 8.41
N TYR A 182 10.24 -9.60 8.11
CA TYR A 182 8.95 -10.24 7.91
C TYR A 182 8.63 -11.24 9.04
N TYR A 183 7.34 -11.38 9.35
CA TYR A 183 6.78 -12.42 10.21
C TYR A 183 5.38 -12.76 9.69
N VAL A 184 4.89 -13.96 9.99
CA VAL A 184 3.58 -14.44 9.51
C VAL A 184 2.44 -13.57 10.07
N GLY A 185 1.57 -13.09 9.19
CA GLY A 185 0.43 -12.24 9.54
C GLY A 185 0.82 -10.80 9.76
N LYS A 186 1.88 -10.33 9.10
CA LYS A 186 2.35 -8.94 9.21
C LYS A 186 1.36 -7.95 8.61
N PHE A 187 0.63 -8.35 7.57
CA PHE A 187 -0.31 -7.48 6.87
C PHE A 187 -1.77 -7.87 7.11
N LYS A 188 -2.03 -8.72 8.11
CA LYS A 188 -3.38 -9.23 8.43
C LYS A 188 -4.39 -8.14 8.78
N ASP A 189 -3.88 -7.01 9.29
CA ASP A 189 -4.69 -5.89 9.77
C ASP A 189 -4.73 -4.73 8.75
N HIS A 190 -4.15 -4.93 7.55
CA HIS A 190 -4.24 -3.97 6.45
C HIS A 190 -5.55 -4.16 5.69
N TRP A 191 -6.09 -3.10 5.10
CA TRP A 191 -7.42 -3.08 4.52
C TRP A 191 -7.46 -3.28 3.02
N GLN A 192 -6.32 -3.29 2.33
CA GLN A 192 -6.27 -3.48 0.87
C GLN A 192 -6.91 -4.80 0.44
N HIS A 193 -6.67 -5.89 1.20
CA HIS A 193 -7.26 -7.20 0.97
C HIS A 193 -8.77 -7.31 1.26
N VAL A 194 -9.39 -6.22 1.71
CA VAL A 194 -10.84 -6.10 1.91
C VAL A 194 -11.42 -5.06 0.94
N VAL A 195 -10.81 -3.87 0.88
CA VAL A 195 -11.28 -2.73 0.08
C VAL A 195 -11.20 -3.03 -1.42
N TYR A 196 -10.12 -3.63 -1.91
CA TYR A 196 -9.96 -3.85 -3.35
C TYR A 196 -10.94 -4.90 -3.91
N PRO A 197 -11.08 -6.10 -3.29
CA PRO A 197 -12.14 -7.04 -3.66
C PRO A 197 -13.54 -6.43 -3.56
N TYR A 198 -13.82 -5.65 -2.51
CA TYR A 198 -15.10 -4.95 -2.37
C TYR A 198 -15.36 -4.03 -3.56
N CYS A 199 -14.38 -3.20 -3.94
CA CYS A 199 -14.52 -2.28 -5.07
C CYS A 199 -14.75 -3.02 -6.40
N LEU A 200 -13.99 -4.07 -6.67
CA LEU A 200 -14.16 -4.88 -7.87
C LEU A 200 -15.54 -5.54 -7.91
N MET A 201 -15.99 -6.12 -6.79
CA MET A 201 -17.29 -6.77 -6.70
C MET A 201 -18.44 -5.79 -6.95
N GLN A 202 -18.40 -4.58 -6.38
CA GLN A 202 -19.41 -3.55 -6.62
C GLN A 202 -19.45 -3.09 -8.09
N ASN A 203 -18.31 -3.20 -8.79
CA ASN A 203 -18.20 -2.89 -10.22
C ASN A 203 -18.43 -4.10 -11.13
N GLY A 204 -18.91 -5.23 -10.60
CA GLY A 204 -19.32 -6.41 -11.36
C GLY A 204 -18.22 -7.46 -11.60
N SER A 205 -17.06 -7.33 -10.95
CA SER A 205 -15.95 -8.28 -11.04
C SER A 205 -15.76 -9.04 -9.72
N ASP A 206 -16.10 -10.33 -9.69
CA ASP A 206 -16.03 -11.16 -8.48
C ASP A 206 -14.64 -11.78 -8.24
N VAL A 207 -13.64 -10.94 -7.96
CA VAL A 207 -12.27 -11.36 -7.64
C VAL A 207 -12.07 -11.28 -6.12
N ARG A 208 -11.98 -12.44 -5.46
CA ARG A 208 -11.95 -12.54 -3.99
C ARG A 208 -10.61 -12.93 -3.39
N GLN A 209 -9.74 -13.55 -4.17
CA GLN A 209 -8.41 -13.94 -3.70
C GLN A 209 -7.51 -12.72 -3.70
N PHE A 210 -6.78 -12.54 -2.61
CA PHE A 210 -5.82 -11.46 -2.44
C PHE A 210 -4.50 -12.01 -1.93
N GLU A 211 -3.39 -11.52 -2.45
CA GLU A 211 -2.05 -11.85 -1.94
C GLU A 211 -1.22 -10.60 -1.66
N TYR A 212 -0.58 -10.57 -0.48
CA TYR A 212 0.62 -9.77 -0.31
C TYR A 212 1.81 -10.60 -0.72
N ASN A 213 2.54 -10.16 -1.74
CA ASN A 213 3.82 -10.74 -2.11
C ASN A 213 4.91 -9.84 -1.54
N VAL A 214 5.63 -10.39 -0.55
CA VAL A 214 6.48 -9.63 0.34
C VAL A 214 7.95 -9.97 0.07
N THR A 215 8.82 -8.97 0.11
CA THR A 215 10.27 -9.21 0.21
C THR A 215 10.90 -8.37 1.31
N ASP A 216 11.85 -8.96 2.02
CA ASP A 216 12.79 -8.23 2.89
C ASP A 216 14.15 -7.97 2.20
N PHE A 217 14.17 -8.13 0.87
CA PHE A 217 15.34 -8.13 0.01
C PHE A 217 16.36 -9.26 0.27
N ARG A 218 16.05 -10.20 1.15
CA ARG A 218 16.83 -11.44 1.37
C ARG A 218 16.03 -12.66 0.92
N GLN A 219 14.73 -12.66 1.19
CA GLN A 219 13.79 -13.72 0.87
C GLN A 219 12.48 -13.12 0.34
N THR A 220 11.64 -14.01 -0.20
CA THR A 220 10.30 -13.71 -0.68
C THR A 220 9.27 -14.52 0.11
N TYR A 221 8.11 -13.93 0.35
CA TYR A 221 7.02 -14.50 1.13
C TYR A 221 5.68 -14.19 0.47
N THR A 222 4.69 -15.04 0.70
CA THR A 222 3.31 -14.81 0.27
C THR A 222 2.36 -14.92 1.47
N GLU A 223 1.54 -13.90 1.68
CA GLU A 223 0.37 -13.98 2.57
C GLU A 223 -0.90 -13.92 1.73
N SER A 224 -1.71 -14.98 1.78
CA SER A 224 -2.97 -15.07 1.04
C SER A 224 -4.17 -14.82 1.94
N TYR A 225 -5.11 -14.01 1.45
CA TYR A 225 -6.36 -13.67 2.10
C TYR A 225 -7.51 -13.91 1.13
N THR A 226 -8.66 -14.35 1.65
CA THR A 226 -9.88 -14.50 0.85
C THR A 226 -10.93 -13.54 1.39
N PHE A 227 -11.41 -12.66 0.52
CA PHE A 227 -12.54 -11.80 0.79
C PHE A 227 -13.84 -12.61 0.84
N VAL A 228 -14.56 -12.48 1.94
CA VAL A 228 -15.84 -13.13 2.21
C VAL A 228 -16.86 -12.03 2.44
N PRO A 229 -17.71 -11.69 1.45
CA PRO A 229 -18.61 -10.53 1.51
C PRO A 229 -19.44 -10.46 2.79
N GLU A 230 -19.97 -11.60 3.25
CA GLU A 230 -20.84 -11.71 4.43
C GLU A 230 -20.10 -11.44 5.74
N ARG A 231 -18.77 -11.67 5.77
CA ARG A 231 -17.90 -11.39 6.91
C ARG A 231 -17.32 -9.99 6.82
N ASP A 232 -16.76 -9.64 5.67
CA ASP A 232 -15.86 -8.51 5.52
C ASP A 232 -16.59 -7.20 5.27
N ILE A 233 -17.74 -7.19 4.58
CA ILE A 233 -18.52 -5.96 4.39
C ILE A 233 -18.98 -5.39 5.75
N PRO A 234 -19.59 -6.18 6.66
CA PRO A 234 -19.97 -5.65 7.97
C PRO A 234 -18.78 -5.09 8.76
N ILE A 235 -17.63 -5.76 8.72
CA ILE A 235 -16.40 -5.34 9.40
C ILE A 235 -15.88 -4.02 8.81
N LEU A 236 -15.82 -3.93 7.48
CA LEU A 236 -15.42 -2.73 6.76
C LEU A 236 -16.36 -1.54 7.04
N THR A 237 -17.68 -1.78 7.04
CA THR A 237 -18.68 -0.76 7.39
C THR A 237 -18.47 -0.25 8.81
N SER A 238 -18.32 -1.14 9.80
CA SER A 238 -18.08 -0.75 11.19
C SER A 238 -16.81 0.09 11.33
N HIS A 239 -15.71 -0.32 10.68
CA HIS A 239 -14.44 0.40 10.71
C HIS A 239 -14.55 1.80 10.07
N CYS A 240 -15.27 1.92 8.95
CA CYS A 240 -15.53 3.21 8.32
C CYS A 240 -16.38 4.11 9.24
N GLU A 241 -17.39 3.56 9.90
CA GLU A 241 -18.25 4.30 10.84
C GLU A 241 -17.47 4.79 12.08
N GLU A 242 -16.54 3.99 12.59
CA GLU A 242 -15.63 4.40 13.66
C GLU A 242 -14.70 5.53 13.21
N LEU A 243 -14.15 5.45 11.99
CA LEU A 243 -13.36 6.54 11.43
C LEU A 243 -14.20 7.82 11.26
N ILE A 244 -15.45 7.71 10.81
CA ILE A 244 -16.36 8.87 10.71
C ILE A 244 -16.60 9.51 12.09
N ARG A 245 -16.80 8.72 13.14
CA ARG A 245 -16.91 9.24 14.52
C ARG A 245 -15.65 9.99 14.92
N PHE A 246 -14.47 9.39 14.70
CA PHE A 246 -13.19 10.03 14.95
C PHE A 246 -13.06 11.38 14.21
N LEU A 247 -13.43 11.42 12.92
CA LEU A 247 -13.37 12.64 12.12
C LEU A 247 -14.31 13.72 12.63
N ASN A 248 -15.49 13.36 13.10
CA ASN A 248 -16.45 14.30 13.67
C ASN A 248 -15.97 14.86 15.02
N ASP A 249 -15.41 14.01 15.87
CA ASP A 249 -14.89 14.39 17.19
C ASP A 249 -13.65 15.30 17.09
N ASN A 250 -12.91 15.21 15.98
CA ASN A 250 -11.66 15.95 15.73
C ASN A 250 -11.75 16.90 14.53
N ARG A 251 -12.96 17.32 14.14
CA ARG A 251 -13.20 18.02 12.87
C ARG A 251 -12.44 19.35 12.75
N ASP A 252 -12.13 19.98 13.88
CA ASP A 252 -11.34 21.20 14.00
C ASP A 252 -9.86 20.99 13.65
N LEU A 253 -9.33 19.78 13.83
CA LEU A 253 -7.96 19.40 13.47
C LEU A 253 -7.82 18.99 12.00
N ILE A 254 -8.94 18.75 11.30
CA ILE A 254 -8.95 18.27 9.91
C ILE A 254 -8.93 19.46 8.94
N THR A 255 -7.78 19.70 8.33
CA THR A 255 -7.56 20.77 7.35
C THR A 255 -7.85 20.32 5.91
N ASN A 256 -7.61 19.04 5.59
CA ASN A 256 -7.88 18.51 4.26
C ASN A 256 -9.35 18.08 4.12
N LYS A 257 -10.18 18.94 3.51
CA LYS A 257 -11.62 18.73 3.38
C LYS A 257 -12.03 17.67 2.34
N LYS A 258 -11.09 17.14 1.54
CA LYS A 258 -11.34 16.00 0.61
C LYS A 258 -11.93 14.79 1.31
N ILE A 259 -11.55 14.57 2.57
CA ILE A 259 -12.05 13.43 3.35
C ILE A 259 -13.56 13.49 3.60
N PHE A 260 -14.14 14.70 3.60
CA PHE A 260 -15.58 14.98 3.74
C PHE A 260 -16.29 15.14 2.38
N ALA A 261 -15.63 14.75 1.27
CA ALA A 261 -16.13 14.98 -0.08
C ALA A 261 -16.47 16.46 -0.40
N GLU A 262 -15.84 17.40 0.32
CA GLU A 262 -16.00 18.86 0.17
C GLU A 262 -14.99 19.45 -0.85
N ASP A 263 -14.40 18.61 -1.71
CA ASP A 263 -13.54 19.04 -2.80
C ASP A 263 -14.35 19.40 -4.05
N GLU A 264 -14.76 20.66 -4.11
CA GLU A 264 -14.99 21.37 -5.38
C GLU A 264 -13.66 21.81 -6.01
#